data_AF-A0A193LJP5-F1
#
_entry.id   AF-A0A193LJP5-F1
#
_cell.length_a   1.000
_cell.length_b   1.000
_cell.length_c   1.000
_cell.angle_alpha   90.00
_cell.angle_beta   90.00
_cell.angle_gamma   90.00
#
_symmetry.space_group_name_H-M   'P 1'
#
loop_
_entity.id
_entity.type
_entity.pdbx_description
1 polymer ?
#
loop_
_entity_poly.entity_id
_entity_poly.type
_entity_poly.pdbx_seq_one_letter_code
_entity_poly.pdbx_strand_id
1 'polypeptide(L)' 'MSSVKEAARSIVDNLPEQATWDDLMYELYVKQKIEAGLEAAAAGRTVPHEEVKARLLARKSQ' A
#
# COMPACT_ATOMS: atom_id res chain seq x y z
N MET A 1 1.36 10.15 -14.67
CA MET A 1 1.84 9.91 -13.29
C MET A 1 1.88 11.26 -12.60
N SER A 2 1.19 11.42 -11.47
CA SER A 2 1.36 12.61 -10.65
C SER A 2 2.73 12.56 -9.98
N SER A 3 3.42 13.69 -9.87
CA SER A 3 4.63 13.77 -9.05
C SER A 3 4.32 13.42 -7.60
N VAL A 4 5.36 13.04 -6.82
CA VAL A 4 5.22 12.80 -5.37
C VAL A 4 4.58 14.00 -4.66
N LYS A 5 4.90 15.22 -5.11
CA LYS A 5 4.34 16.46 -4.56
C LYS A 5 2.84 16.60 -4.81
N GLU A 6 2.38 16.32 -6.02
CA GLU A 6 0.96 16.37 -6.37
C GLU A 6 0.17 15.27 -5.66
N ALA A 7 0.75 14.07 -5.56
CA ALA A 7 0.19 12.96 -4.80
C ALA A 7 0.01 13.30 -3.31
N ALA A 8 1.06 13.85 -2.68
CA ALA A 8 1.01 14.26 -1.28
C ALA A 8 -0.03 15.36 -1.06
N ARG A 9 -0.09 16.36 -1.96
CA ARG A 9 -1.10 17.42 -1.91
C ARG A 9 -2.51 16.85 -2.01
N SER A 10 -2.77 15.93 -2.94
CA SER A 10 -4.08 15.29 -3.06
C SER A 10 -4.48 14.49 -1.83
N ILE A 11 -3.55 13.87 -1.11
CA ILE A 11 -3.85 13.21 0.16
C ILE A 11 -4.28 14.27 1.19
N VAL A 12 -3.49 15.32 1.36
CA VAL A 12 -3.79 16.41 2.32
C VAL A 12 -5.13 17.08 2.01
N ASP A 13 -5.41 17.38 0.74
CA ASP A 13 -6.65 18.03 0.31
C ASP A 13 -7.91 17.17 0.55
N ASN A 14 -7.76 15.84 0.71
CA ASN A 14 -8.86 14.90 0.93
C ASN A 14 -9.01 14.46 2.40
N LEU A 15 -8.10 14.85 3.29
CA LEU A 15 -8.20 14.50 4.69
C LEU A 15 -9.32 15.29 5.39
N PRO A 16 -10.04 14.69 6.34
CA PRO A 16 -10.93 15.42 7.22
C PRO A 16 -10.17 16.46 8.05
N GLU A 17 -10.80 17.59 8.39
CA GLU A 17 -10.20 18.63 9.24
C GLU A 17 -9.74 18.11 10.62
N GLN A 18 -10.43 17.09 11.14
CA GLN A 18 -10.09 16.43 12.41
C GLN A 18 -9.02 15.32 12.27
N ALA A 19 -8.47 15.11 11.08
CA ALA A 19 -7.46 14.08 10.85
C ALA A 19 -6.21 14.35 11.70
N THR A 20 -5.64 13.27 12.20
CA THR A 20 -4.41 13.28 12.99
C THR A 20 -3.19 13.09 12.10
N TRP A 21 -2.00 13.28 12.68
CA TRP A 21 -0.75 12.92 12.01
C TRP A 21 -0.69 11.43 11.66
N ASP A 22 -1.28 10.56 12.49
CA ASP A 22 -1.32 9.12 12.23
C ASP A 22 -2.18 8.81 11.00
N ASP A 23 -3.30 9.52 10.81
CA ASP A 23 -4.16 9.36 9.63
C ASP A 23 -3.43 9.80 8.34
N LEU A 24 -2.75 10.94 8.37
CA LEU A 24 -1.95 11.40 7.23
C LEU A 24 -0.83 10.40 6.88
N MET A 25 -0.12 9.90 7.90
CA MET A 25 0.95 8.92 7.71
C MET A 25 0.42 7.59 7.19
N TYR A 26 -0.75 7.17 7.64
CA TYR A 26 -1.43 5.98 7.14
C TYR A 26 -1.74 6.10 5.65
N GLU A 27 -2.38 7.19 5.22
CA GLU A 27 -2.72 7.42 3.81
C GLU A 27 -1.48 7.44 2.91
N LEU A 28 -0.42 8.13 3.34
CA LEU A 28 0.86 8.17 2.63
C LEU A 28 1.46 6.75 2.48
N TYR A 29 1.46 5.97 3.56
CA TYR A 29 2.01 4.62 3.55
C TYR A 29 1.21 3.67 2.67
N VAL A 30 -0.12 3.70 2.75
CA VAL A 30 -1.01 2.88 1.91
C VAL A 30 -0.78 3.20 0.43
N LYS A 31 -0.75 4.49 0.07
CA LYS A 31 -0.47 4.90 -1.32
C LYS A 31 0.87 4.38 -1.82
N GLN A 32 1.93 4.55 -1.03
CA GLN A 32 3.26 4.02 -1.37
C GLN A 32 3.25 2.51 -1.58
N LYS A 33 2.57 1.74 -0.71
CA LYS A 33 2.50 0.29 -0.82
C LYS A 33 1.71 -0.18 -2.04
N ILE A 34 0.65 0.52 -2.39
CA ILE A 34 -0.13 0.22 -3.60
C ILE A 34 0.74 0.46 -4.85
N GLU A 35 1.41 1.60 -4.94
CA GLU A 35 2.27 1.93 -6.09
C GLU A 35 3.39 0.90 -6.25
N ALA A 36 4.08 0.55 -5.16
CA ALA A 36 5.11 -0.48 -5.18
C ALA A 36 4.54 -1.87 -5.55
N GLY A 37 3.33 -2.20 -5.10
CA GLY A 37 2.64 -3.45 -5.43
C GLY A 37 2.26 -3.53 -6.91
N LEU A 38 1.75 -2.44 -7.49
CA LEU A 38 1.42 -2.35 -8.90
C LEU A 38 2.67 -2.49 -9.78
N GLU A 39 3.78 -1.83 -9.41
CA GLU A 39 5.06 -1.98 -10.10
C GLU A 39 5.61 -3.41 -10.01
N ALA A 40 5.52 -4.03 -8.83
CA ALA A 40 5.92 -5.42 -8.65
C ALA A 40 5.07 -6.37 -9.51
N ALA A 41 3.76 -6.15 -9.58
CA ALA A 41 2.86 -6.93 -10.41
C ALA A 41 3.19 -6.78 -11.91
N ALA A 42 3.38 -5.54 -12.37
CA ALA A 42 3.76 -5.27 -13.76
C ALA A 42 5.12 -5.88 -14.13
N ALA A 43 6.05 -5.95 -13.18
CA ALA A 43 7.35 -6.59 -13.34
C ALA A 43 7.33 -8.13 -13.16
N GLY A 44 6.16 -8.74 -12.96
CA GLY A 44 6.03 -10.19 -12.72
C GLY A 44 6.59 -10.66 -11.38
N ARG A 45 6.89 -9.76 -10.44
CA ARG A 45 7.36 -10.06 -9.07
C ARG A 45 6.18 -10.42 -8.17
N THR A 46 5.41 -11.41 -8.59
CA THR A 46 4.22 -11.92 -7.88
C THR A 46 4.43 -13.38 -7.49
N VAL A 47 3.72 -13.84 -6.47
CA VAL A 47 3.69 -15.23 -6.04
C VAL A 47 2.35 -15.87 -6.42
N PRO A 48 2.33 -17.14 -6.90
CA PRO A 48 1.09 -17.84 -7.20
C PRO A 48 0.18 -17.97 -5.96
N HIS A 49 -1.14 -17.97 -6.20
CA HIS A 49 -2.14 -18.05 -5.12
C HIS A 49 -1.93 -19.27 -4.20
N GLU A 50 -1.69 -20.45 -4.78
CA GLU A 50 -1.48 -21.68 -4.01
C GLU A 50 -0.26 -21.59 -3.07
N GLU A 51 0.80 -20.93 -3.52
CA GLU A 51 2.01 -20.72 -2.73
C GLU A 51 1.75 -19.78 -1.54
N VAL A 52 1.01 -18.69 -1.75
CA VAL A 52 0.59 -17.78 -0.67
C VAL A 52 -0.26 -18.51 0.37
N LYS A 53 -1.24 -19.29 -0.09
CA LYS A 53 -2.14 -20.06 0.78
C LYS A 53 -1.36 -21.04 1.66
N ALA A 54 -0.41 -21.78 1.07
CA ALA A 54 0.44 -22.71 1.82
C ALA A 54 1.26 -21.99 2.91
N ARG A 55 1.88 -20.84 2.58
CA ARG A 55 2.67 -20.05 3.54
C ARG A 55 1.83 -19.54 4.72
N LEU A 56 0.63 -19.03 4.43
CA LEU A 56 -0.28 -18.51 5.47
C LEU A 56 -0.78 -19.60 6.42
N LEU A 57 -1.04 -20.82 5.90
CA LEU A 57 -1.46 -21.95 6.73
C LEU A 57 -0.31 -22.49 7.59
N ALA A 58 0.90 -22.60 7.04
CA ALA A 58 2.09 -23.04 7.79
C ALA A 58 2.44 -22.11 8.96
N ARG A 59 2.14 -20.82 8.82
CA ARG A 59 2.38 -19.83 9.88
C ARG A 59 1.34 -19.86 11.01
N LYS A 60 0.16 -20.45 10.78
CA LYS A 60 -0.89 -20.63 11.80
C LYS A 60 -0.69 -21.86 12.69
N SER A 61 0.17 -22.79 12.27
CA SER A 61 0.52 -23.99 13.03
C SER A 61 1.74 -23.82 13.95
N GLN A 62 2.19 -22.57 14.16
CA GLN A 62 3.36 -22.22 14.97
C GLN A 62 2.97 -21.36 16.17
#